data_AF-A0A1Q9NG91-F1
#
_entry.id   AF-A0A1Q9NG91-F1
#
_cell.length_a   1.000
_cell.length_b   1.000
_cell.length_c   1.000
_cell.angle_alpha   90.00
_cell.angle_beta   90.00
_cell.angle_gamma   90.00
#
_symmetry.space_group_name_H-M   'P 1'
#
loop_
_entity.id
_entity.type
_entity.pdbx_description
1 polymer ?
#
loop_
_entity_poly.entity_id
_entity_poly.type
_entity_poly.pdbx_seq_one_letter_code
_entity_poly.pdbx_strand_id
1 'polypeptide(L)'
;MTVFQIQKENGLLRVLKSKDNFSTPALLSTVNGLRNDNVNLKPVIVTERGLIHPNVNFEQGDELNSAFDEYKSEVPEWAIIIPRLNQNYEKLKESYNEELKLFISRINQLSLPQAFGLVFDPINDPESYLLDILKLEPSIIVIKFPAIEKLSAKKLIESVYNTRKNIPPNIALYLPGGAPIGFQTLLYAMGVDILDEGAAYRNAAVNISYEDGFYRKSKDDKLLKDLIDENLSELRRDFKSIKNSILNNTIWTRIARDMHAFPNVASAVKIFSKEYLPLINKSRYSSNHKSRLNFTGDEGLYHPDVLKYHNQLLNTYKVSEHKKLIILLPCSAKKPYRESKSHKIFTKTIKKASKRSYHKVEIWSLTSPIGVVPRDLESVYPAGFYDLPVTGDWSDEEAQMMGSLLKNLLSKVPEYVEIIIHVSEGYRKMVNVGTENRNSTFSWIGKYATSREAQMKLSQEIENFFAKEVTLEIKRSKYAKDAHKEINNIIRYTHGQNIYLDLSETKSFGRPPRPVQIKKENNHWLSWDQVNGRVILSPNAALEIAKHSNNWILTDIEELKGSTLFNVGIIEASENISSGDEVLIFNSNKQILLGVGQAQISGYSMNRVEFGIGAKIKKKCVLEVKH
;
A
#
# COMPACT_ATOMS: atom_id res chain seq x y z
N MET A 1 -18.05 -20.57 -23.37
CA MET A 1 -18.17 -19.15 -23.02
C MET A 1 -19.12 -19.03 -21.85
N THR A 2 -18.66 -18.55 -20.69
CA THR A 2 -19.57 -17.95 -19.71
C THR A 2 -19.60 -16.47 -20.03
N VAL A 3 -20.74 -15.96 -20.47
CA VAL A 3 -20.94 -14.51 -20.61
C VAL A 3 -21.13 -13.97 -19.21
N PHE A 4 -20.08 -13.42 -18.61
CA PHE A 4 -20.22 -12.64 -17.39
C PHE A 4 -20.83 -11.30 -17.78
N GLN A 5 -22.08 -11.06 -17.41
CA GLN A 5 -22.61 -9.70 -17.43
C GLN A 5 -22.00 -8.97 -16.23
N ILE A 6 -21.01 -8.13 -16.50
CA ILE A 6 -20.40 -7.25 -15.51
C ILE A 6 -20.87 -5.85 -15.82
N GLN A 7 -21.57 -5.23 -14.87
CA GLN A 7 -22.07 -3.87 -15.02
C GLN A 7 -21.10 -2.92 -14.33
N LYS A 8 -20.65 -1.89 -15.06
CA LYS A 8 -19.87 -0.77 -14.52
C LYS A 8 -20.84 0.23 -13.89
N GLU A 9 -20.99 0.20 -12.57
CA GLU A 9 -21.75 1.21 -11.82
C GLU A 9 -20.77 2.09 -11.05
N ASN A 10 -20.81 3.42 -11.26
CA ASN A 10 -19.97 4.40 -10.55
C ASN A 10 -18.45 4.13 -10.65
N GLY A 11 -17.98 3.54 -11.75
CA GLY A 11 -16.58 3.21 -11.95
C GLY A 11 -16.10 1.93 -11.24
N LEU A 12 -17.01 1.15 -10.65
CA LEU A 12 -16.72 -0.16 -10.04
C LEU A 12 -17.41 -1.27 -10.85
N LEU A 13 -16.70 -2.39 -11.03
CA LEU A 13 -17.22 -3.57 -11.72
C LEU A 13 -18.07 -4.40 -10.74
N ARG A 14 -19.35 -4.58 -11.07
CA ARG A 14 -20.27 -5.46 -10.32
C ARG A 14 -20.58 -6.69 -11.15
N VAL A 15 -20.27 -7.88 -10.63
CA VAL A 15 -20.66 -9.16 -11.25
C VAL A 15 -22.16 -9.34 -11.06
N LEU A 16 -22.93 -9.34 -12.15
CA LEU A 16 -24.34 -9.73 -12.10
C LEU A 16 -24.42 -11.27 -12.08
N LYS A 17 -25.31 -11.78 -11.23
CA LYS A 17 -25.56 -13.21 -11.08
C LYS A 17 -26.02 -13.76 -12.43
N SER A 18 -25.34 -14.80 -12.93
CA SER A 18 -25.83 -15.60 -14.06
C SER A 18 -27.25 -16.08 -13.75
N LYS A 19 -28.22 -15.82 -14.65
CA LYS A 19 -29.59 -16.32 -14.51
C LYS A 19 -29.68 -17.85 -14.63
N ASP A 20 -28.64 -18.47 -15.17
CA ASP A 20 -28.56 -19.91 -15.35
C ASP A 20 -27.40 -20.50 -14.55
N ASN A 21 -27.64 -21.65 -13.91
CA ASN A 21 -26.63 -22.44 -13.20
C ASN A 21 -25.67 -23.10 -14.23
N PHE A 22 -24.78 -22.32 -14.85
CA PHE A 22 -23.69 -22.88 -15.62
C PHE A 22 -22.47 -23.08 -14.72
N SER A 23 -22.08 -24.34 -14.56
CA SER A 23 -20.80 -24.73 -13.98
C SER A 23 -19.65 -24.07 -14.76
N THR A 24 -18.69 -23.54 -14.02
CA THR A 24 -17.53 -22.79 -14.52
C THR A 24 -16.76 -23.59 -15.58
N PRO A 25 -16.65 -23.14 -16.84
CA PRO A 25 -15.97 -23.89 -17.91
C PRO A 25 -14.45 -24.03 -17.77
N ALA A 26 -13.83 -23.48 -16.70
CA ALA A 26 -12.42 -23.69 -16.40
C ALA A 26 -12.10 -25.13 -15.92
N LEU A 27 -13.13 -25.98 -15.71
CA LEU A 27 -12.94 -27.32 -15.15
C LEU A 27 -12.34 -28.35 -16.13
N LEU A 28 -12.43 -28.17 -17.45
CA LEU A 28 -11.98 -29.18 -18.40
C LEU A 28 -10.46 -29.18 -18.67
N SER A 29 -9.72 -28.11 -18.33
CA SER A 29 -8.25 -28.15 -18.37
C SER A 29 -7.63 -28.69 -17.08
N THR A 30 -8.35 -28.65 -15.96
CA THR A 30 -7.75 -28.98 -14.66
C THR A 30 -8.01 -30.39 -14.17
N VAL A 31 -8.99 -31.10 -14.74
CA VAL A 31 -9.17 -32.55 -14.53
C VAL A 31 -8.16 -33.37 -15.37
N ASN A 32 -7.59 -32.82 -16.44
CA ASN A 32 -6.53 -33.47 -17.23
C ASN A 32 -5.12 -33.40 -16.59
N GLY A 33 -5.03 -33.01 -15.32
CA GLY A 33 -3.80 -33.11 -14.54
C GLY A 33 -3.41 -34.55 -14.14
N LEU A 34 -4.17 -35.57 -14.55
CA LEU A 34 -3.83 -36.97 -14.38
C LEU A 34 -3.15 -37.47 -15.66
N ARG A 35 -1.81 -37.54 -15.58
CA ARG A 35 -0.88 -38.34 -16.40
C ARG A 35 -1.38 -38.76 -17.79
N ASN A 36 -0.87 -38.09 -18.82
CA ASN A 36 -0.32 -38.77 -20.00
C ASN A 36 0.52 -37.76 -20.79
N ASP A 37 1.76 -38.14 -21.11
CA ASP A 37 2.74 -37.36 -21.87
C ASP A 37 2.40 -37.25 -23.38
N ASN A 38 1.11 -37.25 -23.75
CA ASN A 38 0.65 -37.16 -25.14
C ASN A 38 -0.70 -36.43 -25.23
N VAL A 39 -0.74 -35.12 -25.02
CA VAL A 39 -1.96 -34.33 -25.22
C VAL A 39 -1.85 -33.51 -26.50
N ASN A 40 -2.50 -34.01 -27.55
CA ASN A 40 -2.81 -33.28 -28.77
C ASN A 40 -3.70 -32.07 -28.46
N LEU A 41 -3.17 -30.86 -28.71
CA LEU A 41 -3.86 -29.60 -28.47
C LEU A 41 -4.61 -29.15 -29.72
N LYS A 42 -5.95 -29.19 -29.72
CA LYS A 42 -6.82 -28.68 -30.83
C LYS A 42 -7.29 -27.23 -30.63
N PRO A 43 -7.23 -26.35 -31.65
CA PRO A 43 -7.72 -24.97 -31.56
C PRO A 43 -9.17 -24.90 -31.06
N VAL A 44 -9.59 -23.73 -30.57
CA VAL A 44 -10.98 -23.49 -30.17
C VAL A 44 -11.46 -22.24 -30.87
N ILE A 45 -12.27 -22.42 -31.91
CA ILE A 45 -12.94 -21.32 -32.61
C ILE A 45 -14.28 -21.12 -31.93
N VAL A 46 -14.57 -19.89 -31.49
CA VAL A 46 -15.85 -19.61 -30.84
C VAL A 46 -16.79 -18.94 -31.83
N THR A 47 -17.96 -19.55 -32.02
CA THR A 47 -19.03 -19.07 -32.91
C THR A 47 -20.35 -18.98 -32.16
N GLU A 48 -21.35 -18.32 -32.75
CA GLU A 48 -22.74 -18.30 -32.21
C GLU A 48 -23.35 -19.70 -32.05
N ARG A 49 -22.80 -20.72 -32.73
CA ARG A 49 -23.27 -22.12 -32.69
C ARG A 49 -22.49 -23.00 -31.71
N GLY A 50 -21.57 -22.43 -30.94
CA GLY A 50 -20.74 -23.15 -29.95
C GLY A 50 -19.26 -23.19 -30.31
N LEU A 51 -18.53 -24.04 -29.57
CA LEU A 51 -17.08 -24.25 -29.72
C LEU A 51 -16.81 -25.20 -30.88
N ILE A 52 -15.99 -24.78 -31.84
CA ILE A 52 -15.49 -25.64 -32.92
C ILE A 52 -14.05 -26.05 -32.58
N HIS A 53 -13.81 -27.35 -32.53
CA HIS A 53 -12.49 -27.95 -32.34
C HIS A 53 -11.97 -28.52 -33.67
N PRO A 54 -11.05 -27.85 -34.38
CA PRO A 54 -10.38 -28.44 -35.53
C PRO A 54 -9.55 -29.66 -35.12
N ASN A 55 -9.76 -30.78 -35.82
CA ASN A 55 -9.06 -32.04 -35.63
C ASN A 55 -7.72 -32.01 -36.35
N VAL A 56 -6.66 -31.49 -35.72
CA VAL A 56 -5.30 -31.55 -36.28
C VAL A 56 -4.30 -31.89 -35.16
N ASN A 57 -3.36 -32.81 -35.43
CA ASN A 57 -2.23 -33.14 -34.56
C ASN A 57 -1.08 -32.19 -34.91
N PHE A 58 -0.48 -31.54 -33.92
CA PHE A 58 0.50 -30.47 -34.11
C PHE A 58 1.80 -30.83 -33.39
N GLU A 59 2.73 -31.50 -34.07
CA GLU A 59 4.02 -31.89 -33.48
C GLU A 59 5.21 -31.03 -33.96
N GLN A 60 5.08 -30.20 -35.01
CA GLN A 60 6.21 -29.42 -35.55
C GLN A 60 5.84 -27.96 -35.89
N GLY A 61 6.77 -27.04 -35.60
CA GLY A 61 6.56 -25.58 -35.65
C GLY A 61 6.42 -24.98 -37.06
N ASP A 62 6.89 -25.67 -38.10
CA ASP A 62 6.79 -25.18 -39.48
C ASP A 62 5.40 -25.47 -40.11
N GLU A 63 4.69 -26.50 -39.65
CA GLU A 63 3.32 -26.82 -40.09
C GLU A 63 2.26 -25.85 -39.51
N LEU A 64 2.61 -25.09 -38.48
CA LEU A 64 1.74 -24.12 -37.81
C LEU A 64 1.45 -22.89 -38.68
N ASN A 65 2.46 -22.38 -39.39
CA ASN A 65 2.31 -21.22 -40.27
C ASN A 65 1.49 -21.58 -41.52
N SER A 66 1.71 -22.76 -42.11
CA SER A 66 0.97 -23.21 -43.29
C SER A 66 -0.50 -23.51 -42.98
N ALA A 67 -0.78 -24.12 -41.82
CA ALA A 67 -2.16 -24.38 -41.40
C ALA A 67 -2.91 -23.07 -41.10
N PHE A 68 -2.27 -22.08 -40.46
CA PHE A 68 -2.92 -20.80 -40.16
C PHE A 68 -3.34 -20.03 -41.42
N ASP A 69 -2.50 -20.00 -42.44
CA ASP A 69 -2.80 -19.33 -43.71
C ASP A 69 -3.94 -20.03 -44.48
N GLU A 70 -4.06 -21.36 -44.36
CA GLU A 70 -5.10 -22.15 -45.01
C GLU A 70 -6.51 -21.87 -44.45
N TYR A 71 -6.64 -21.61 -43.13
CA TYR A 71 -7.93 -21.31 -42.49
C TYR A 71 -8.27 -19.82 -42.42
N LYS A 72 -7.33 -18.92 -42.75
CA LYS A 72 -7.53 -17.47 -42.67
C LYS A 72 -8.73 -16.99 -43.49
N SER A 73 -9.03 -17.65 -44.60
CA SER A 73 -10.19 -17.40 -45.48
C SER A 73 -11.51 -17.96 -44.97
N GLU A 74 -11.49 -18.96 -44.08
CA GLU A 74 -12.69 -19.61 -43.53
C GLU A 74 -13.15 -18.98 -42.21
N VAL A 75 -12.28 -18.22 -41.54
CA VAL A 75 -12.63 -17.56 -40.29
C VAL A 75 -13.48 -16.31 -40.60
N PRO A 76 -14.74 -16.25 -40.14
CA PRO A 76 -15.62 -15.11 -40.41
C PRO A 76 -14.97 -13.79 -39.98
N GLU A 77 -15.24 -12.71 -40.70
CA GLU A 77 -14.65 -11.38 -40.45
C GLU A 77 -14.93 -10.88 -39.02
N TRP A 78 -16.07 -11.27 -38.44
CA TRP A 78 -16.46 -10.96 -37.05
C TRP A 78 -15.84 -11.87 -35.98
N ALA A 79 -15.21 -12.98 -36.35
CA ALA A 79 -14.69 -13.96 -35.39
C ALA A 79 -13.38 -13.47 -34.77
N ILE A 80 -13.39 -13.32 -33.44
CA ILE A 80 -12.22 -12.94 -32.65
C ILE A 80 -11.35 -14.19 -32.42
N ILE A 81 -10.18 -14.24 -33.06
CA ILE A 81 -9.16 -15.26 -32.76
C ILE A 81 -8.43 -14.83 -31.49
N ILE A 82 -8.62 -15.57 -30.40
CA ILE A 82 -7.80 -15.38 -29.21
C ILE A 82 -6.45 -16.07 -29.49
N PRO A 83 -5.31 -15.34 -29.46
CA PRO A 83 -4.00 -15.91 -29.78
C PRO A 83 -3.72 -17.14 -28.92
N ARG A 84 -3.15 -18.17 -29.55
CA ARG A 84 -2.95 -19.47 -28.95
C ARG A 84 -1.62 -19.47 -28.22
N LEU A 85 -1.73 -19.26 -26.91
CA LEU A 85 -0.64 -19.20 -25.95
C LEU A 85 0.14 -20.52 -25.89
N ASN A 86 1.15 -20.68 -26.74
CA ASN A 86 2.09 -21.80 -26.69
C ASN A 86 3.10 -21.57 -25.54
N GLN A 87 3.55 -22.65 -24.91
CA GLN A 87 4.44 -22.62 -23.73
C GLN A 87 5.90 -22.25 -24.06
N ASN A 88 6.20 -21.95 -25.32
CA ASN A 88 7.58 -21.79 -25.79
C ASN A 88 7.70 -20.61 -26.76
N TYR A 89 7.51 -19.39 -26.22
CA TYR A 89 7.57 -18.13 -26.97
C TYR A 89 8.85 -18.00 -27.81
N GLU A 90 10.00 -18.48 -27.31
CA GLU A 90 11.26 -18.43 -28.06
C GLU A 90 11.21 -19.19 -29.40
N LYS A 91 10.47 -20.30 -29.47
CA LYS A 91 10.36 -21.10 -30.70
C LYS A 91 9.32 -20.59 -31.69
N LEU A 92 8.37 -19.73 -31.26
CA LEU A 92 7.17 -19.38 -32.02
C LEU A 92 6.90 -17.87 -32.09
N LYS A 93 7.92 -17.05 -31.88
CA LYS A 93 7.84 -15.59 -31.84
C LYS A 93 7.19 -14.98 -33.08
N GLU A 94 7.46 -15.51 -34.27
CA GLU A 94 6.89 -15.00 -35.53
C GLU A 94 5.39 -15.28 -35.66
N SER A 95 4.98 -16.53 -35.43
CA SER A 95 3.57 -16.94 -35.40
C SER A 95 2.77 -16.13 -34.37
N TYR A 96 3.35 -15.90 -33.20
CA TYR A 96 2.74 -15.08 -32.15
C TYR A 96 2.53 -13.61 -32.57
N ASN A 97 3.52 -13.01 -33.23
CA ASN A 97 3.40 -11.63 -33.72
C ASN A 97 2.32 -11.51 -34.80
N GLU A 98 2.18 -12.50 -35.69
CA GLU A 98 1.14 -12.50 -36.72
C GLU A 98 -0.27 -12.74 -36.15
N GLU A 99 -0.42 -13.68 -35.20
CA GLU A 99 -1.68 -13.88 -34.49
C GLU A 99 -2.11 -12.61 -33.74
N LEU A 100 -1.18 -11.94 -33.07
CA LEU A 100 -1.43 -10.67 -32.39
C LEU A 100 -1.88 -9.57 -33.36
N LYS A 101 -1.18 -9.40 -34.50
CA LYS A 101 -1.56 -8.42 -35.53
C LYS A 101 -2.97 -8.68 -36.06
N LEU A 102 -3.29 -9.95 -36.35
CA LEU A 102 -4.62 -10.33 -36.85
C LEU A 102 -5.70 -10.08 -35.80
N PHE A 103 -5.44 -10.47 -34.55
CA PHE A 103 -6.35 -10.23 -33.43
C PHE A 103 -6.62 -8.74 -33.23
N ILE A 104 -5.57 -7.90 -33.18
CA ILE A 104 -5.70 -6.43 -33.08
C ILE A 104 -6.52 -5.88 -34.25
N SER A 105 -6.21 -6.30 -35.48
CA SER A 105 -6.93 -5.85 -36.68
C SER A 105 -8.43 -6.12 -36.58
N ARG A 106 -8.82 -7.29 -36.05
CA ARG A 106 -10.23 -7.68 -35.94
C ARG A 106 -10.93 -7.00 -34.78
N ILE A 107 -10.28 -6.85 -33.64
CA ILE A 107 -10.84 -6.11 -32.51
C ILE A 107 -11.12 -4.66 -32.89
N ASN A 108 -10.22 -4.00 -33.62
CA ASN A 108 -10.41 -2.62 -34.08
C ASN A 108 -11.64 -2.44 -34.98
N GLN A 109 -12.12 -3.52 -35.62
CA GLN A 109 -13.30 -3.51 -36.48
C GLN A 109 -14.61 -3.77 -35.72
N LEU A 110 -14.54 -4.20 -34.45
CA LEU A 110 -15.70 -4.61 -33.67
C LEU A 110 -16.18 -3.51 -32.70
N SER A 111 -17.49 -3.30 -32.64
CA SER A 111 -18.13 -2.54 -31.56
C SER A 111 -18.29 -3.44 -30.33
N LEU A 112 -17.22 -3.56 -29.54
CA LEU A 112 -17.23 -4.40 -28.34
C LEU A 112 -18.25 -3.93 -27.30
N PRO A 113 -18.85 -4.84 -26.52
CA PRO A 113 -19.71 -4.45 -25.39
C PRO A 113 -18.91 -3.62 -24.36
N GLN A 114 -19.61 -2.85 -23.51
CA GLN A 114 -19.00 -1.98 -22.48
C GLN A 114 -17.97 -2.66 -21.56
N ALA A 115 -17.96 -3.99 -21.48
CA ALA A 115 -16.90 -4.74 -20.82
C ALA A 115 -16.51 -5.98 -21.63
N PHE A 116 -15.21 -6.13 -21.91
CA PHE A 116 -14.62 -7.33 -22.50
C PHE A 116 -13.30 -7.67 -21.81
N GLY A 117 -12.84 -8.92 -21.92
CA GLY A 117 -11.64 -9.40 -21.25
C GLY A 117 -10.66 -10.10 -22.19
N LEU A 118 -9.38 -9.97 -21.90
CA LEU A 118 -8.28 -10.55 -22.68
C LEU A 118 -7.42 -11.47 -21.81
N VAL A 119 -6.84 -12.49 -22.42
CA VAL A 119 -6.01 -13.49 -21.73
C VAL A 119 -4.54 -13.10 -21.82
N PHE A 120 -3.83 -13.21 -20.70
CA PHE A 120 -2.39 -13.01 -20.61
C PHE A 120 -1.75 -14.15 -19.80
N ASP A 121 -0.70 -14.77 -20.33
CA ASP A 121 0.12 -15.79 -19.65
C ASP A 121 1.44 -15.17 -19.17
N PRO A 122 1.53 -14.68 -17.93
CA PRO A 122 2.74 -14.02 -17.42
C PRO A 122 3.96 -14.94 -17.32
N ILE A 123 3.83 -16.25 -17.56
CA ILE A 123 4.95 -17.19 -17.55
C ILE A 123 5.59 -17.30 -18.94
N ASN A 124 4.76 -17.29 -19.99
CA ASN A 124 5.19 -17.60 -21.35
C ASN A 124 5.14 -16.38 -22.27
N ASP A 125 4.25 -15.42 -22.00
CA ASP A 125 4.12 -14.22 -22.82
C ASP A 125 5.12 -13.14 -22.40
N PRO A 126 5.70 -12.41 -23.37
CA PRO A 126 6.54 -11.27 -23.06
C PRO A 126 5.70 -10.10 -22.53
N GLU A 127 6.33 -9.22 -21.75
CA GLU A 127 5.71 -7.96 -21.29
C GLU A 127 5.21 -7.09 -22.45
N SER A 128 5.90 -7.11 -23.60
CA SER A 128 5.48 -6.37 -24.80
C SER A 128 4.09 -6.76 -25.29
N TYR A 129 3.73 -8.04 -25.18
CA TYR A 129 2.39 -8.50 -25.55
C TYR A 129 1.31 -7.92 -24.63
N LEU A 130 1.56 -7.92 -23.31
CA LEU A 130 0.64 -7.29 -22.36
C LEU A 130 0.42 -5.82 -22.73
N LEU A 131 1.49 -5.09 -23.06
CA LEU A 131 1.39 -3.69 -23.48
C LEU A 131 0.60 -3.51 -24.78
N ASP A 132 0.72 -4.44 -25.73
CA ASP A 132 -0.03 -4.39 -26.99
C ASP A 132 -1.51 -4.67 -26.79
N ILE A 133 -1.89 -5.69 -26.00
CA ILE A 133 -3.31 -5.98 -25.74
C ILE A 133 -3.98 -4.89 -24.89
N LEU A 134 -3.23 -4.13 -24.09
CA LEU A 134 -3.77 -2.99 -23.33
C LEU A 134 -4.20 -1.82 -24.20
N LYS A 135 -3.66 -1.67 -25.42
CA LYS A 135 -4.08 -0.65 -26.39
C LYS A 135 -5.52 -0.83 -26.86
N LEU A 136 -6.08 -2.03 -26.66
CA LEU A 136 -7.47 -2.34 -26.96
C LEU A 136 -8.43 -1.90 -25.84
N GLU A 137 -7.91 -1.40 -24.73
CA GLU A 137 -8.68 -0.94 -23.56
C GLU A 137 -9.58 -2.03 -22.93
N PRO A 138 -9.05 -3.23 -22.63
CA PRO A 138 -9.84 -4.28 -22.01
C PRO A 138 -10.33 -3.87 -20.62
N SER A 139 -11.52 -4.34 -20.25
CA SER A 139 -12.03 -4.17 -18.89
C SER A 139 -11.44 -5.18 -17.90
N ILE A 140 -10.95 -6.32 -18.42
CA ILE A 140 -10.46 -7.43 -17.61
C ILE A 140 -9.23 -8.05 -18.28
N ILE A 141 -8.17 -8.29 -17.50
CA ILE A 141 -7.09 -9.20 -17.87
C ILE A 141 -7.29 -10.51 -17.11
N VAL A 142 -7.43 -11.59 -17.85
CA VAL A 142 -7.55 -12.95 -17.34
C VAL A 142 -6.16 -13.59 -17.36
N ILE A 143 -5.61 -13.88 -16.19
CA ILE A 143 -4.30 -14.53 -16.12
C ILE A 143 -4.45 -16.02 -16.47
N LYS A 144 -3.71 -16.49 -17.47
CA LYS A 144 -3.53 -17.92 -17.69
C LYS A 144 -2.43 -18.43 -16.76
N PHE A 145 -2.81 -19.22 -15.76
CA PHE A 145 -1.89 -19.95 -14.91
C PHE A 145 -2.19 -21.46 -14.90
N PRO A 146 -1.17 -22.30 -14.64
CA PRO A 146 -1.40 -23.59 -13.99
C PRO A 146 -2.17 -23.42 -12.67
N ALA A 147 -2.74 -24.50 -12.14
CA ALA A 147 -3.31 -24.48 -10.80
C ALA A 147 -2.27 -23.88 -9.81
N ILE A 148 -2.67 -22.90 -8.99
CA ILE A 148 -1.78 -22.12 -8.11
C ILE A 148 -0.95 -23.02 -7.20
N GLU A 149 -1.56 -24.13 -6.77
CA GLU A 149 -0.98 -25.18 -5.94
C GLU A 149 0.24 -25.85 -6.58
N LYS A 150 0.36 -25.80 -7.92
CA LYS A 150 1.47 -26.32 -8.71
C LYS A 150 2.58 -25.28 -8.98
N LEU A 151 2.34 -24.01 -8.67
CA LEU A 151 3.34 -22.95 -8.84
C LEU A 151 4.21 -22.83 -7.60
N SER A 152 5.49 -22.50 -7.80
CA SER A 152 6.32 -22.06 -6.69
C SER A 152 5.82 -20.71 -6.18
N ALA A 153 5.97 -20.47 -4.87
CA ALA A 153 5.57 -19.21 -4.24
C ALA A 153 6.20 -18.01 -4.96
N LYS A 154 7.49 -18.08 -5.28
CA LYS A 154 8.20 -17.02 -6.02
C LYS A 154 7.56 -16.72 -7.38
N LYS A 155 7.32 -17.77 -8.19
CA LYS A 155 6.77 -17.62 -9.54
C LYS A 155 5.35 -17.05 -9.52
N LEU A 156 4.53 -17.47 -8.55
CA LEU A 156 3.19 -16.90 -8.33
C LEU A 156 3.27 -15.40 -8.01
N ILE A 157 4.09 -15.02 -7.02
CA ILE A 157 4.20 -13.63 -6.57
C ILE A 157 4.73 -12.73 -7.68
N GLU A 158 5.81 -13.14 -8.34
CA GLU A 158 6.43 -12.43 -9.45
C GLU A 158 5.44 -12.18 -10.59
N SER A 159 4.72 -13.22 -11.00
CA SER A 159 3.79 -13.15 -12.12
C SER A 159 2.60 -12.20 -11.84
N VAL A 160 2.00 -12.30 -10.65
CA VAL A 160 0.89 -11.40 -10.26
C VAL A 160 1.39 -9.97 -10.10
N TYR A 161 2.54 -9.77 -9.45
CA TYR A 161 3.14 -8.45 -9.27
C TYR A 161 3.45 -7.77 -10.60
N ASN A 162 4.16 -8.44 -11.51
CA ASN A 162 4.57 -7.90 -12.81
C ASN A 162 3.34 -7.57 -13.66
N THR A 163 2.34 -8.46 -13.69
CA THR A 163 1.08 -8.18 -14.37
C THR A 163 0.42 -6.94 -13.79
N ARG A 164 0.14 -6.93 -12.48
CA ARG A 164 -0.60 -5.84 -11.82
C ARG A 164 0.09 -4.49 -11.89
N LYS A 165 1.43 -4.47 -11.92
CA LYS A 165 2.25 -3.26 -12.09
C LYS A 165 2.03 -2.60 -13.45
N ASN A 166 1.82 -3.40 -14.50
CA ASN A 166 1.76 -2.95 -15.88
C ASN A 166 0.34 -2.68 -16.39
N ILE A 167 -0.69 -3.17 -15.70
CA ILE A 167 -2.09 -2.92 -16.07
C ILE A 167 -2.72 -1.76 -15.27
N PRO A 168 -3.38 -0.78 -15.93
CA PRO A 168 -4.05 0.35 -15.27
C PRO A 168 -5.02 -0.07 -14.14
N PRO A 169 -5.16 0.71 -13.06
CA PRO A 169 -5.97 0.32 -11.89
C PRO A 169 -7.47 0.11 -12.17
N ASN A 170 -8.00 0.67 -13.26
CA ASN A 170 -9.39 0.50 -13.70
C ASN A 170 -9.63 -0.81 -14.47
N ILE A 171 -8.58 -1.58 -14.78
CA ILE A 171 -8.67 -2.89 -15.43
C ILE A 171 -8.63 -3.97 -14.35
N ALA A 172 -9.66 -4.81 -14.31
CA ALA A 172 -9.74 -5.91 -13.37
C ALA A 172 -8.76 -7.03 -13.72
N LEU A 173 -8.14 -7.62 -12.71
CA LEU A 173 -7.30 -8.80 -12.82
C LEU A 173 -8.07 -10.03 -12.33
N TYR A 174 -8.30 -10.98 -13.24
CA TYR A 174 -9.00 -12.22 -12.94
C TYR A 174 -8.03 -13.40 -12.93
N LEU A 175 -8.05 -14.18 -11.84
CA LEU A 175 -7.36 -15.46 -11.73
C LEU A 175 -8.36 -16.63 -11.88
N PRO A 176 -8.49 -17.23 -13.08
CA PRO A 176 -9.40 -18.34 -13.33
C PRO A 176 -8.96 -19.61 -12.62
N GLY A 177 -9.96 -20.42 -12.24
CA GLY A 177 -9.78 -21.59 -11.40
C GLY A 177 -9.69 -21.25 -9.92
N GLY A 178 -9.53 -19.98 -9.54
CA GLY A 178 -9.51 -19.57 -8.15
C GLY A 178 -8.31 -20.08 -7.36
N ALA A 179 -8.24 -19.59 -6.13
CA ALA A 179 -7.18 -19.92 -5.20
C ALA A 179 -7.74 -20.67 -3.99
N PRO A 180 -7.00 -21.64 -3.47
CA PRO A 180 -7.37 -22.24 -2.21
C PRO A 180 -7.29 -21.29 -1.02
N ILE A 181 -7.87 -21.73 0.10
CA ILE A 181 -7.83 -21.03 1.38
C ILE A 181 -6.37 -20.73 1.76
N GLY A 182 -6.15 -19.51 2.27
CA GLY A 182 -4.83 -18.97 2.62
C GLY A 182 -4.21 -18.12 1.50
N PHE A 183 -4.31 -18.52 0.24
CA PHE A 183 -3.80 -17.72 -0.89
C PHE A 183 -4.74 -16.58 -1.28
N GLN A 184 -6.06 -16.75 -1.12
CA GLN A 184 -7.05 -15.78 -1.56
C GLN A 184 -6.79 -14.38 -0.99
N THR A 185 -6.59 -14.28 0.33
CA THR A 185 -6.33 -13.00 1.01
C THR A 185 -5.08 -12.30 0.45
N LEU A 186 -3.99 -13.05 0.26
CA LEU A 186 -2.76 -12.52 -0.32
C LEU A 186 -2.99 -12.00 -1.74
N LEU A 187 -3.67 -12.77 -2.60
CA LEU A 187 -3.94 -12.39 -3.98
C LEU A 187 -4.79 -11.12 -4.08
N TYR A 188 -5.83 -10.99 -3.25
CA TYR A 188 -6.60 -9.75 -3.16
C TYR A 188 -5.73 -8.57 -2.69
N ALA A 189 -4.85 -8.78 -1.71
CA ALA A 189 -3.94 -7.73 -1.24
C ALA A 189 -2.89 -7.33 -2.28
N MET A 190 -2.53 -8.24 -3.19
CA MET A 190 -1.68 -7.97 -4.35
C MET A 190 -2.40 -7.22 -5.48
N GLY A 191 -3.74 -7.09 -5.41
CA GLY A 191 -4.55 -6.42 -6.42
C GLY A 191 -5.15 -7.34 -7.47
N VAL A 192 -5.35 -8.63 -7.15
CA VAL A 192 -6.28 -9.49 -7.92
C VAL A 192 -7.70 -9.09 -7.56
N ASP A 193 -8.54 -8.86 -8.57
CA ASP A 193 -9.91 -8.35 -8.40
C ASP A 193 -10.95 -9.46 -8.41
N ILE A 194 -10.69 -10.53 -9.16
CA ILE A 194 -11.64 -11.64 -9.34
C ILE A 194 -10.93 -12.97 -9.05
N LEU A 195 -11.54 -13.76 -8.17
CA LEU A 195 -11.24 -15.17 -7.92
C LEU A 195 -12.54 -15.95 -8.00
N ASP A 196 -12.49 -17.16 -8.58
CA ASP A 196 -13.64 -18.06 -8.65
C ASP A 196 -13.52 -19.27 -7.71
N GLU A 197 -14.53 -20.14 -7.75
CA GLU A 197 -14.67 -21.29 -6.86
C GLU A 197 -14.00 -22.57 -7.39
N GLY A 198 -13.25 -22.48 -8.49
CA GLY A 198 -12.66 -23.64 -9.18
C GLY A 198 -11.77 -24.51 -8.29
N ALA A 199 -11.12 -23.92 -7.29
CA ALA A 199 -10.29 -24.64 -6.32
C ALA A 199 -11.09 -25.68 -5.51
N ALA A 200 -12.39 -25.45 -5.25
CA ALA A 200 -13.24 -26.43 -4.55
C ALA A 200 -13.34 -27.74 -5.33
N TYR A 201 -13.57 -27.63 -6.63
CA TYR A 201 -13.75 -28.78 -7.52
C TYR A 201 -12.44 -29.53 -7.75
N ARG A 202 -11.34 -28.79 -7.97
CA ARG A 202 -10.01 -29.40 -8.14
C ARG A 202 -9.59 -30.21 -6.93
N ASN A 203 -9.76 -29.62 -5.75
CA ASN A 203 -9.34 -30.28 -4.51
C ASN A 203 -10.23 -31.47 -4.20
N ALA A 204 -11.55 -31.36 -4.41
CA ALA A 204 -12.45 -32.51 -4.27
C ALA A 204 -12.08 -33.66 -5.23
N ALA A 205 -11.67 -33.37 -6.46
CA ALA A 205 -11.26 -34.38 -7.44
C ALA A 205 -10.01 -35.18 -7.03
N VAL A 206 -9.18 -34.64 -6.14
CA VAL A 206 -8.01 -35.34 -5.55
C VAL A 206 -8.26 -35.75 -4.09
N ASN A 207 -9.53 -35.84 -3.68
CA ASN A 207 -9.99 -36.24 -2.36
C ASN A 207 -9.49 -35.34 -1.22
N ILE A 208 -9.43 -34.02 -1.47
CA ILE A 208 -9.07 -32.99 -0.50
C ILE A 208 -10.31 -32.17 -0.13
N SER A 209 -10.57 -32.03 1.16
CA SER A 209 -11.57 -31.12 1.72
C SER A 209 -10.94 -29.98 2.53
N TYR A 210 -11.67 -28.87 2.65
CA TYR A 210 -11.36 -27.80 3.60
C TYR A 210 -12.08 -28.06 4.92
N GLU A 211 -11.34 -28.16 6.02
CA GLU A 211 -11.90 -28.27 7.36
C GLU A 211 -11.20 -27.28 8.29
N ASP A 212 -11.96 -26.37 8.88
CA ASP A 212 -11.44 -25.28 9.74
C ASP A 212 -10.33 -24.43 9.08
N GLY A 213 -10.43 -24.24 7.76
CA GLY A 213 -9.43 -23.50 6.98
C GLY A 213 -8.17 -24.30 6.63
N PHE A 214 -8.09 -25.58 7.00
CA PHE A 214 -6.97 -26.46 6.67
C PHE A 214 -7.34 -27.48 5.59
N TYR A 215 -6.36 -27.91 4.77
CA TYR A 215 -6.53 -29.01 3.84
C TYR A 215 -6.45 -30.31 4.59
N ARG A 216 -7.42 -31.18 4.35
CA ARG A 216 -7.36 -32.55 4.81
C ARG A 216 -7.65 -33.47 3.65
N LYS A 217 -6.87 -34.54 3.55
CA LYS A 217 -7.28 -35.68 2.72
C LYS A 217 -8.49 -36.30 3.41
N SER A 218 -9.62 -36.37 2.71
CA SER A 218 -10.80 -37.01 3.28
C SER A 218 -10.44 -38.47 3.61
N LYS A 219 -10.64 -38.86 4.87
CA LYS A 219 -10.38 -40.22 5.34
C LYS A 219 -11.52 -41.17 5.00
N ASP A 220 -12.70 -40.60 4.77
CA ASP A 220 -13.92 -41.34 4.45
C ASP A 220 -14.12 -41.39 2.93
N ASP A 221 -14.74 -42.46 2.44
CA ASP A 221 -15.25 -42.62 1.06
C ASP A 221 -16.45 -41.69 0.82
N LYS A 222 -16.26 -40.38 1.02
CA LYS A 222 -17.26 -39.37 0.69
C LYS A 222 -17.46 -39.33 -0.81
N LEU A 223 -18.71 -39.13 -1.23
CA LEU A 223 -19.00 -38.89 -2.64
C LEU A 223 -18.33 -37.59 -3.07
N LEU A 224 -17.82 -37.56 -4.31
CA LEU A 224 -17.20 -36.36 -4.89
C LEU A 224 -18.10 -35.12 -4.76
N LYS A 225 -19.42 -35.30 -4.92
CA LYS A 225 -20.42 -34.23 -4.75
C LYS A 225 -20.39 -33.63 -3.34
N ASP A 226 -20.34 -34.47 -2.31
CA ASP A 226 -20.35 -34.01 -0.91
C ASP A 226 -19.07 -33.23 -0.60
N LEU A 227 -17.92 -33.70 -1.11
CA LEU A 227 -16.64 -32.99 -1.00
C LEU A 227 -16.66 -31.63 -1.72
N ILE A 228 -17.28 -31.56 -2.90
CA ILE A 228 -17.47 -30.29 -3.62
C ILE A 228 -18.33 -29.34 -2.80
N ASP A 229 -19.47 -29.80 -2.27
CA ASP A 229 -20.41 -28.99 -1.50
C ASP A 229 -19.78 -28.46 -0.20
N GLU A 230 -19.03 -29.30 0.52
CA GLU A 230 -18.22 -28.91 1.68
C GLU A 230 -17.20 -27.83 1.29
N ASN A 231 -16.44 -28.05 0.22
CA ASN A 231 -15.41 -27.12 -0.22
C ASN A 231 -15.98 -25.77 -0.67
N LEU A 232 -17.09 -25.77 -1.40
CA LEU A 232 -17.78 -24.55 -1.82
C LEU A 232 -18.29 -23.76 -0.61
N SER A 233 -18.83 -24.43 0.40
CA SER A 233 -19.30 -23.80 1.64
C SER A 233 -18.17 -23.04 2.35
N GLU A 234 -17.00 -23.68 2.49
CA GLU A 234 -15.84 -23.06 3.13
C GLU A 234 -15.24 -21.91 2.30
N LEU A 235 -15.05 -22.07 0.98
CA LEU A 235 -14.52 -20.98 0.13
C LEU A 235 -15.46 -19.77 0.13
N ARG A 236 -16.78 -19.97 0.08
CA ARG A 236 -17.76 -18.87 0.14
C ARG A 236 -17.72 -18.14 1.48
N ARG A 237 -17.51 -18.88 2.58
CA ARG A 237 -17.31 -18.29 3.91
C ARG A 237 -16.03 -17.47 3.94
N ASP A 238 -14.94 -17.97 3.35
CA ASP A 238 -13.66 -17.28 3.25
C ASP A 238 -13.79 -15.97 2.45
N PHE A 239 -14.39 -16.00 1.25
CA PHE A 239 -14.66 -14.81 0.44
C PHE A 239 -15.48 -13.75 1.19
N LYS A 240 -16.55 -14.16 1.90
CA LYS A 240 -17.35 -13.24 2.72
C LYS A 240 -16.49 -12.58 3.80
N SER A 241 -15.62 -13.36 4.43
CA SER A 241 -14.72 -12.90 5.48
C SER A 241 -13.63 -11.96 4.94
N ILE A 242 -13.08 -12.24 3.76
CA ILE A 242 -12.14 -11.35 3.05
C ILE A 242 -12.81 -10.02 2.72
N LYS A 243 -14.04 -10.04 2.17
CA LYS A 243 -14.80 -8.82 1.88
C LYS A 243 -14.99 -7.96 3.14
N ASN A 244 -15.33 -8.59 4.27
CA ASN A 244 -15.42 -7.89 5.55
C ASN A 244 -14.06 -7.31 5.98
N SER A 245 -12.95 -8.02 5.77
CA SER A 245 -11.61 -7.50 6.05
C SER A 245 -11.25 -6.30 5.18
N ILE A 246 -11.60 -6.29 3.89
CA ILE A 246 -11.40 -5.13 3.00
C ILE A 246 -12.21 -3.93 3.50
N LEU A 247 -13.51 -4.11 3.77
CA LEU A 247 -14.39 -3.03 4.23
C LEU A 247 -13.94 -2.41 5.57
N ASN A 248 -13.30 -3.21 6.44
CA ASN A 248 -12.80 -2.77 7.73
C ASN A 248 -11.30 -2.41 7.73
N ASN A 249 -10.62 -2.46 6.58
CA ASN A 249 -9.18 -2.25 6.42
C ASN A 249 -8.31 -3.16 7.31
N THR A 250 -8.68 -4.43 7.42
CA THR A 250 -7.93 -5.45 8.18
C THR A 250 -7.36 -6.56 7.30
N ILE A 251 -7.27 -6.33 5.98
CA ILE A 251 -6.72 -7.31 5.03
C ILE A 251 -5.30 -7.75 5.41
N TRP A 252 -4.44 -6.82 5.84
CA TRP A 252 -3.06 -7.12 6.23
C TRP A 252 -2.97 -7.96 7.51
N THR A 253 -3.77 -7.63 8.53
CA THR A 253 -3.91 -8.46 9.73
C THR A 253 -4.48 -9.84 9.40
N ARG A 254 -5.35 -9.94 8.40
CA ARG A 254 -5.85 -11.23 7.92
C ARG A 254 -4.75 -12.03 7.25
N ILE A 255 -3.89 -11.42 6.42
CA ILE A 255 -2.73 -12.10 5.81
C ILE A 255 -1.81 -12.66 6.89
N ALA A 256 -1.53 -11.87 7.94
CA ALA A 256 -0.74 -12.30 9.09
C ALA A 256 -1.31 -13.56 9.77
N ARG A 257 -2.63 -13.69 9.84
CA ARG A 257 -3.30 -14.91 10.35
C ARG A 257 -3.22 -16.05 9.33
N ASP A 258 -3.61 -15.78 8.08
CA ASP A 258 -3.80 -16.80 7.04
C ASP A 258 -2.48 -17.43 6.60
N MET A 259 -1.34 -16.73 6.76
CA MET A 259 -0.02 -17.29 6.45
C MET A 259 0.36 -18.49 7.33
N HIS A 260 -0.26 -18.64 8.51
CA HIS A 260 -0.02 -19.79 9.39
C HIS A 260 -0.82 -21.04 8.99
N ALA A 261 -1.67 -20.97 7.96
CA ALA A 261 -2.42 -22.12 7.49
C ALA A 261 -1.50 -23.19 6.88
N PHE A 262 -0.54 -22.80 6.02
CA PHE A 262 0.36 -23.74 5.33
C PHE A 262 1.75 -23.14 5.02
N PRO A 263 2.81 -23.97 4.94
CA PRO A 263 4.16 -23.51 4.62
C PRO A 263 4.29 -22.80 3.27
N ASN A 264 3.55 -23.24 2.24
CA ASN A 264 3.58 -22.61 0.91
C ASN A 264 2.92 -21.23 0.91
N VAL A 265 1.81 -21.05 1.64
CA VAL A 265 1.18 -19.74 1.88
C VAL A 265 2.13 -18.84 2.65
N ALA A 266 2.73 -19.34 3.75
CA ALA A 266 3.75 -18.61 4.51
C ALA A 266 4.91 -18.14 3.64
N SER A 267 5.39 -19.00 2.74
CA SER A 267 6.45 -18.68 1.79
C SER A 267 6.03 -17.56 0.83
N ALA A 268 4.84 -17.65 0.25
CA ALA A 268 4.32 -16.64 -0.67
C ALA A 268 4.13 -15.28 0.01
N VAL A 269 3.58 -15.25 1.23
CA VAL A 269 3.43 -14.03 2.03
C VAL A 269 4.79 -13.43 2.37
N LYS A 270 5.76 -14.23 2.83
CA LYS A 270 7.10 -13.75 3.15
C LYS A 270 7.82 -13.17 1.93
N ILE A 271 7.78 -13.87 0.79
CA ILE A 271 8.37 -13.37 -0.46
C ILE A 271 7.72 -12.04 -0.87
N PHE A 272 6.38 -11.98 -0.90
CA PHE A 272 5.68 -10.76 -1.26
C PHE A 272 6.03 -9.59 -0.33
N SER A 273 5.92 -9.80 0.98
CA SER A 273 6.15 -8.76 1.99
C SER A 273 7.59 -8.26 2.03
N LYS A 274 8.58 -9.16 1.89
CA LYS A 274 10.01 -8.80 1.98
C LYS A 274 10.60 -8.28 0.67
N GLU A 275 10.22 -8.86 -0.46
CA GLU A 275 10.88 -8.58 -1.75
C GLU A 275 10.09 -7.60 -2.62
N TYR A 276 8.75 -7.70 -2.66
CA TYR A 276 7.92 -6.98 -3.63
C TYR A 276 7.20 -5.77 -3.05
N LEU A 277 6.68 -5.88 -1.84
CA LEU A 277 5.98 -4.80 -1.16
C LEU A 277 6.86 -3.54 -0.99
N PRO A 278 8.18 -3.65 -0.68
CA PRO A 278 9.08 -2.51 -0.65
C PRO A 278 9.37 -1.90 -2.04
N LEU A 279 8.99 -2.54 -3.14
CA LEU A 279 9.14 -2.00 -4.51
C LEU A 279 7.89 -1.24 -4.98
N ILE A 280 6.72 -1.51 -4.40
CA ILE A 280 5.45 -0.85 -4.80
C ILE A 280 5.47 0.60 -4.33
N ASN A 281 4.88 1.54 -5.09
CA ASN A 281 4.68 2.91 -4.59
C ASN A 281 3.74 2.89 -3.36
N LYS A 282 4.22 3.39 -2.22
CA LYS A 282 3.57 3.27 -0.89
C LYS A 282 2.28 4.07 -0.83
N SER A 283 2.17 5.13 -1.65
CA SER A 283 0.98 5.97 -1.72
C SER A 283 -0.22 5.27 -2.38
N ARG A 284 0.01 4.13 -3.05
CA ARG A 284 -1.07 3.28 -3.58
C ARG A 284 -1.90 2.61 -2.49
N TYR A 285 -1.35 2.44 -1.30
CA TYR A 285 -2.06 1.83 -0.19
C TYR A 285 -2.90 2.87 0.53
N SER A 286 -4.19 2.57 0.69
CA SER A 286 -5.08 3.39 1.51
C SER A 286 -4.73 3.21 2.98
N SER A 287 -4.45 4.31 3.67
CA SER A 287 -4.21 4.31 5.12
C SER A 287 -5.55 4.49 5.84
N ASN A 288 -5.92 3.56 6.73
CA ASN A 288 -7.14 3.71 7.53
C ASN A 288 -6.86 4.38 8.87
N HIS A 289 -7.11 5.68 8.92
CA HIS A 289 -6.96 6.46 10.16
C HIS A 289 -8.06 6.22 11.20
N LYS A 290 -9.07 5.38 10.92
CA LYS A 290 -10.17 5.10 11.85
C LYS A 290 -9.95 3.88 12.74
N SER A 291 -9.08 2.95 12.33
CA SER A 291 -8.79 1.72 13.08
C SER A 291 -7.35 1.72 13.59
N ARG A 292 -7.15 1.08 14.75
CA ARG A 292 -5.79 0.79 15.23
C ARG A 292 -5.20 -0.37 14.43
N LEU A 293 -3.93 -0.25 14.07
CA LEU A 293 -3.15 -1.37 13.55
C LEU A 293 -2.85 -2.33 14.69
N ASN A 294 -3.11 -3.61 14.48
CA ASN A 294 -2.78 -4.65 15.45
C ASN A 294 -1.62 -5.46 14.88
N PHE A 295 -0.47 -5.36 15.52
CA PHE A 295 0.70 -6.16 15.16
C PHE A 295 0.77 -7.40 16.03
N THR A 296 0.84 -8.57 15.39
CA THR A 296 0.82 -9.88 16.05
C THR A 296 2.19 -10.56 16.05
N GLY A 297 3.06 -10.20 15.10
CA GLY A 297 4.44 -10.67 15.01
C GLY A 297 5.25 -9.86 13.99
N ASP A 298 6.36 -10.44 13.53
CA ASP A 298 7.35 -9.82 12.63
C ASP A 298 6.78 -9.41 11.27
N GLU A 299 5.65 -9.99 10.84
CA GLU A 299 4.95 -9.58 9.62
C GLU A 299 4.51 -8.11 9.66
N GLY A 300 4.37 -7.53 10.86
CA GLY A 300 4.11 -6.11 11.06
C GLY A 300 5.24 -5.19 10.56
N LEU A 301 6.48 -5.67 10.49
CA LEU A 301 7.64 -4.91 9.98
C LEU A 301 7.45 -4.46 8.53
N TYR A 302 6.73 -5.27 7.76
CA TYR A 302 6.47 -5.03 6.34
C TYR A 302 5.07 -4.47 6.10
N HIS A 303 4.30 -4.14 7.13
CA HIS A 303 2.96 -3.57 6.93
C HIS A 303 3.04 -2.30 6.06
N PRO A 304 2.18 -2.10 5.03
CA PRO A 304 2.33 -0.97 4.12
C PRO A 304 2.32 0.40 4.79
N ASP A 305 1.46 0.60 5.81
CA ASP A 305 1.45 1.85 6.58
C ASP A 305 2.74 2.08 7.38
N VAL A 306 3.43 1.01 7.81
CA VAL A 306 4.75 1.10 8.47
C VAL A 306 5.81 1.51 7.46
N LEU A 307 5.88 0.82 6.32
CA LEU A 307 6.81 1.14 5.24
C LEU A 307 6.61 2.56 4.71
N LYS A 308 5.35 2.98 4.56
CA LYS A 308 4.97 4.36 4.19
C LYS A 308 5.44 5.35 5.24
N TYR A 309 5.21 5.07 6.53
CA TYR A 309 5.66 5.94 7.61
C TYR A 309 7.18 6.10 7.62
N HIS A 310 7.95 5.02 7.49
CA HIS A 310 9.41 5.06 7.42
C HIS A 310 9.89 5.90 6.23
N ASN A 311 9.32 5.68 5.05
CA ASN A 311 9.66 6.44 3.85
C ASN A 311 9.39 7.94 4.03
N GLN A 312 8.19 8.28 4.52
CA GLN A 312 7.79 9.67 4.74
C GLN A 312 8.66 10.33 5.81
N LEU A 313 8.94 9.64 6.91
CA LEU A 313 9.77 10.13 8.00
C LEU A 313 11.18 10.44 7.49
N LEU A 314 11.81 9.53 6.74
CA LEU A 314 13.12 9.75 6.15
C LEU A 314 13.13 10.94 5.18
N ASN A 315 12.08 11.08 4.36
CA ASN A 315 12.06 12.08 3.30
C ASN A 315 11.65 13.48 3.76
N THR A 316 10.92 13.60 4.87
CA THR A 316 10.29 14.88 5.26
C THR A 316 10.67 15.40 6.64
N TYR A 317 11.07 14.53 7.58
CA TYR A 317 11.36 14.96 8.92
C TYR A 317 12.74 15.65 9.00
N LYS A 318 12.77 16.82 9.65
CA LYS A 318 13.99 17.59 9.89
C LYS A 318 14.02 18.04 11.36
N VAL A 319 15.13 17.75 12.02
CA VAL A 319 15.41 18.31 13.35
C VAL A 319 15.62 19.81 13.21
N SER A 320 14.96 20.60 14.07
CA SER A 320 15.08 22.05 14.02
C SER A 320 16.49 22.52 14.38
N GLU A 321 17.00 23.54 13.70
CA GLU A 321 18.42 23.98 13.79
C GLU A 321 18.86 24.43 15.19
N HIS A 322 17.92 24.94 15.98
CA HIS A 322 18.15 25.36 17.37
C HIS A 322 18.26 24.18 18.36
N LYS A 323 17.94 22.95 17.93
CA LYS A 323 18.10 21.76 18.77
C LYS A 323 19.57 21.41 18.90
N LYS A 324 19.96 21.00 20.11
CA LYS A 324 21.35 20.68 20.49
C LYS A 324 21.49 19.31 21.13
N LEU A 325 20.38 18.70 21.55
CA LEU A 325 20.36 17.41 22.21
C LEU A 325 19.15 16.60 21.73
N ILE A 326 19.37 15.36 21.31
CA ILE A 326 18.33 14.36 21.07
C ILE A 326 18.36 13.34 22.21
N ILE A 327 17.19 13.04 22.78
CA ILE A 327 17.05 11.98 23.79
C ILE A 327 16.20 10.85 23.21
N LEU A 328 16.78 9.65 23.18
CA LEU A 328 16.09 8.42 22.77
C LEU A 328 15.44 7.75 23.98
N LEU A 329 14.14 7.52 23.89
CA LEU A 329 13.31 6.92 24.97
C LEU A 329 12.66 5.61 24.50
N PRO A 330 12.32 4.69 25.41
CA PRO A 330 11.54 3.51 25.06
C PRO A 330 10.09 3.90 24.74
N CYS A 331 9.34 3.02 24.08
CA CYS A 331 7.92 3.22 23.86
C CYS A 331 7.08 3.06 25.15
N SER A 332 5.78 3.32 25.04
CA SER A 332 4.80 3.02 26.10
C SER A 332 3.52 2.44 25.51
N ALA A 333 2.76 1.69 26.31
CA ALA A 333 1.49 1.10 25.88
C ALA A 333 0.46 2.19 25.48
N LYS A 334 0.37 3.28 26.25
CA LYS A 334 -0.51 4.42 25.94
C LYS A 334 0.14 5.31 24.88
N LYS A 335 -0.58 5.57 23.78
CA LYS A 335 -0.24 6.56 22.75
C LYS A 335 -1.26 7.72 22.74
N PRO A 336 -0.87 8.95 22.36
CA PRO A 336 0.52 9.37 22.11
C PRO A 336 1.37 9.26 23.40
N TYR A 337 2.62 8.79 23.29
CA TYR A 337 3.41 8.41 24.47
C TYR A 337 3.60 9.56 25.45
N ARG A 338 3.63 10.85 25.04
CA ARG A 338 3.67 12.02 25.94
C ARG A 338 2.61 11.98 27.05
N GLU A 339 1.49 11.29 26.84
CA GLU A 339 0.43 11.15 27.83
C GLU A 339 0.60 9.97 28.79
N SER A 340 1.53 9.05 28.50
CA SER A 340 1.80 7.88 29.33
C SER A 340 2.44 8.24 30.67
N LYS A 341 2.27 7.38 31.68
CA LYS A 341 2.87 7.57 33.00
C LYS A 341 4.41 7.66 32.90
N SER A 342 5.04 6.76 32.14
CA SER A 342 6.49 6.72 31.96
C SER A 342 7.04 8.00 31.32
N HIS A 343 6.40 8.47 30.25
CA HIS A 343 6.84 9.71 29.58
C HIS A 343 6.60 10.97 30.39
N LYS A 344 5.57 11.01 31.24
CA LYS A 344 5.41 12.11 32.20
C LYS A 344 6.57 12.17 33.18
N ILE A 345 7.08 11.02 33.62
CA ILE A 345 8.28 10.93 34.46
C ILE A 345 9.51 11.43 33.68
N PHE A 346 9.79 10.86 32.50
CA PHE A 346 10.91 11.29 31.66
C PHE A 346 10.88 12.80 31.37
N THR A 347 9.72 13.32 30.96
CA THR A 347 9.54 14.74 30.64
C THR A 347 9.79 15.62 31.85
N LYS A 348 9.35 15.21 33.04
CA LYS A 348 9.62 15.94 34.29
C LYS A 348 11.12 15.99 34.59
N THR A 349 11.81 14.86 34.46
CA THR A 349 13.27 14.76 34.66
C THR A 349 14.01 15.64 33.67
N ILE A 350 13.72 15.50 32.36
CA ILE A 350 14.35 16.27 31.29
C ILE A 350 14.14 17.77 31.52
N LYS A 351 12.89 18.22 31.76
CA LYS A 351 12.60 19.64 32.01
C LYS A 351 13.37 20.20 33.21
N LYS A 352 13.46 19.43 34.30
CA LYS A 352 14.20 19.85 35.50
C LYS A 352 15.70 19.99 35.22
N ALA A 353 16.29 19.01 34.53
CA ALA A 353 17.71 18.99 34.20
C ALA A 353 18.10 20.07 33.18
N SER A 354 17.31 20.23 32.10
CA SER A 354 17.58 21.20 31.03
C SER A 354 17.28 22.65 31.44
N LYS A 355 16.47 22.87 32.48
CA LYS A 355 16.05 24.20 32.95
C LYS A 355 15.54 25.06 31.79
N ARG A 356 16.17 26.23 31.55
CA ARG A 356 15.81 27.18 30.48
C ARG A 356 16.15 26.65 29.07
N SER A 357 17.03 25.65 28.97
CA SER A 357 17.49 25.05 27.71
C SER A 357 16.59 23.92 27.21
N TYR A 358 15.45 23.64 27.85
CA TYR A 358 14.51 22.59 27.40
C TYR A 358 14.09 22.72 25.93
N HIS A 359 13.95 23.95 25.43
CA HIS A 359 13.63 24.23 24.03
C HIS A 359 14.70 23.71 23.04
N LYS A 360 15.93 23.45 23.49
CA LYS A 360 17.01 22.86 22.68
C LYS A 360 16.97 21.33 22.64
N VAL A 361 16.09 20.70 23.41
CA VAL A 361 15.97 19.24 23.50
C VAL A 361 14.94 18.73 22.50
N GLU A 362 15.29 17.69 21.77
CA GLU A 362 14.43 16.89 20.91
C GLU A 362 14.24 15.50 21.54
N ILE A 363 13.08 14.89 21.37
CA ILE A 363 12.80 13.57 21.97
C ILE A 363 12.26 12.63 20.92
N TRP A 364 12.89 11.47 20.78
CA TRP A 364 12.44 10.39 19.90
C TRP A 364 12.14 9.14 20.74
N SER A 365 10.98 8.55 20.51
CA SER A 365 10.63 7.25 21.07
C SER A 365 11.00 6.14 20.09
N LEU A 366 11.53 5.04 20.61
CA LEU A 366 11.87 3.85 19.83
C LEU A 366 10.84 2.76 20.07
N THR A 367 10.39 2.07 19.03
CA THR A 367 9.42 0.97 19.09
C THR A 367 9.55 0.08 17.85
N SER A 368 9.03 -1.15 17.89
CA SER A 368 8.86 -2.01 16.70
C SER A 368 7.36 -2.22 16.48
N PRO A 369 6.84 -2.30 15.24
CA PRO A 369 7.52 -2.10 13.96
C PRO A 369 7.57 -0.64 13.49
N ILE A 370 6.98 0.31 14.23
CA ILE A 370 6.95 1.73 13.80
C ILE A 370 8.36 2.36 13.72
N GLY A 371 9.31 1.89 14.54
CA GLY A 371 10.70 2.34 14.52
C GLY A 371 10.93 3.59 15.37
N VAL A 372 11.24 4.70 14.71
CA VAL A 372 11.55 5.98 15.37
C VAL A 372 10.32 6.90 15.31
N VAL A 373 9.91 7.40 16.47
CA VAL A 373 8.76 8.30 16.61
C VAL A 373 9.20 9.61 17.25
N PRO A 374 9.47 10.66 16.45
CA PRO A 374 9.68 11.98 16.99
C PRO A 374 8.48 12.49 17.77
N ARG A 375 8.73 13.22 18.86
CA ARG A 375 7.68 13.76 19.73
C ARG A 375 6.62 14.58 18.98
N ASP A 376 7.01 15.27 17.92
CA ASP A 376 6.12 16.11 17.11
C ASP A 376 5.20 15.29 16.18
N LEU A 377 5.55 14.04 15.88
CA LEU A 377 4.80 13.16 14.98
C LEU A 377 4.10 12.02 15.73
N GLU A 378 4.10 12.06 17.06
CA GLU A 378 3.59 11.00 17.93
C GLU A 378 2.07 10.76 17.80
N SER A 379 1.33 11.80 17.43
CA SER A 379 -0.12 11.71 17.13
C SER A 379 -0.41 11.42 15.66
N VAL A 380 0.60 11.38 14.79
CA VAL A 380 0.40 11.11 13.36
C VAL A 380 0.17 9.62 13.17
N TYR A 381 -0.70 9.25 12.23
CA TYR A 381 -0.90 7.86 11.84
C TYR A 381 0.31 7.33 11.05
N PRO A 382 0.80 6.11 11.31
CA PRO A 382 0.30 5.11 12.26
C PRO A 382 0.91 5.20 13.68
N ALA A 383 1.87 6.09 13.93
CA ALA A 383 2.60 6.17 15.21
C ALA A 383 1.69 6.35 16.45
N GLY A 384 0.57 7.05 16.31
CA GLY A 384 -0.44 7.19 17.38
C GLY A 384 -1.48 6.07 17.48
N PHE A 385 -1.52 5.15 16.50
CA PHE A 385 -2.69 4.33 16.19
C PHE A 385 -2.35 2.84 16.00
N TYR A 386 -1.65 2.26 16.96
CA TYR A 386 -1.31 0.85 16.91
C TYR A 386 -1.31 0.18 18.29
N ASP A 387 -1.48 -1.14 18.28
CA ASP A 387 -1.31 -2.02 19.43
C ASP A 387 -0.37 -3.18 19.09
N LEU A 388 0.34 -3.66 20.11
CA LEU A 388 1.30 -4.76 20.00
C LEU A 388 1.50 -5.47 21.35
N PRO A 389 1.95 -6.73 21.35
CA PRO A 389 2.37 -7.40 22.57
C PRO A 389 3.67 -6.77 23.10
N VAL A 390 3.64 -6.23 24.32
CA VAL A 390 4.82 -5.61 24.96
C VAL A 390 5.64 -6.70 25.65
N THR A 391 6.37 -7.51 24.87
CA THR A 391 7.26 -8.56 25.40
C THR A 391 8.63 -8.01 25.79
N GLY A 392 9.08 -6.95 25.11
CA GLY A 392 10.41 -6.37 25.31
C GLY A 392 11.55 -7.20 24.72
N ASP A 393 11.22 -8.30 24.04
CA ASP A 393 12.16 -9.11 23.27
C ASP A 393 12.09 -8.68 21.81
N TRP A 394 13.25 -8.42 21.21
CA TRP A 394 13.38 -7.94 19.84
C TRP A 394 14.08 -9.02 19.02
N SER A 395 13.43 -9.48 17.95
CA SER A 395 14.08 -10.35 16.99
C SER A 395 15.25 -9.62 16.32
N ASP A 396 16.22 -10.38 15.79
CA ASP A 396 17.36 -9.77 15.11
C ASP A 396 16.91 -9.00 13.86
N GLU A 397 15.85 -9.45 13.19
CA GLU A 397 15.26 -8.75 12.06
C GLU A 397 14.64 -7.40 12.48
N GLU A 398 13.87 -7.38 13.57
CA GLU A 398 13.31 -6.13 14.12
C GLU A 398 14.42 -5.14 14.49
N ALA A 399 15.45 -5.62 15.20
CA ALA A 399 16.56 -4.79 15.64
C ALA A 399 17.33 -4.19 14.47
N GLN A 400 17.58 -4.98 13.41
CA GLN A 400 18.29 -4.52 12.22
C GLN A 400 17.48 -3.51 11.41
N MET A 401 16.20 -3.78 11.16
CA MET A 401 15.34 -2.87 10.38
C MET A 401 15.13 -1.54 11.11
N MET A 402 14.75 -1.58 12.39
CA MET A 402 14.49 -0.35 13.14
C MET A 402 15.78 0.41 13.46
N GLY A 403 16.88 -0.33 13.71
CA GLY A 403 18.21 0.26 13.87
C GLY A 403 18.66 0.97 12.59
N SER A 404 18.48 0.36 11.42
CA SER A 404 18.79 0.99 10.13
C SER A 404 17.99 2.27 9.89
N LEU A 405 16.69 2.29 10.24
CA LEU A 405 15.88 3.50 10.20
C LEU A 405 16.47 4.61 11.10
N LEU A 406 16.82 4.26 12.34
CA LEU A 406 17.44 5.20 13.29
C LEU A 406 18.77 5.74 12.77
N LYS A 407 19.64 4.87 12.23
CA LYS A 407 20.92 5.23 11.61
C LYS A 407 20.73 6.23 10.47
N ASN A 408 19.76 5.99 9.59
CA ASN A 408 19.46 6.84 8.45
C ASN A 408 18.83 8.19 8.84
N LEU A 409 18.11 8.27 9.97
CA LEU A 409 17.63 9.54 10.50
C LEU A 409 18.76 10.32 11.17
N LEU A 410 19.57 9.65 11.99
CA LEU A 410 20.69 10.28 12.67
C LEU A 410 21.77 10.76 11.71
N SER A 411 21.98 10.11 10.56
CA SER A 411 22.92 10.60 9.54
C SER A 411 22.57 12.00 9.02
N LYS A 412 21.29 12.39 9.05
CA LYS A 412 20.78 13.71 8.65
C LYS A 412 20.82 14.75 9.77
N VAL A 413 21.15 14.33 11.00
CA VAL A 413 21.27 15.22 12.15
C VAL A 413 22.67 15.85 12.15
N PRO A 414 22.85 17.16 12.39
CA PRO A 414 24.18 17.74 12.48
C PRO A 414 25.04 17.09 13.59
N GLU A 415 26.34 16.94 13.37
CA GLU A 415 27.27 16.31 14.34
C GLU A 415 27.35 17.03 15.69
N TYR A 416 27.07 18.33 15.72
CA TYR A 416 27.03 19.11 16.98
C TYR A 416 25.85 18.75 17.89
N VAL A 417 24.86 18.00 17.39
CA VAL A 417 23.69 17.59 18.17
C VAL A 417 24.03 16.29 18.89
N GLU A 418 24.17 16.36 20.21
CA GLU A 418 24.48 15.20 21.04
C GLU A 418 23.28 14.25 21.16
N ILE A 419 23.57 12.97 21.40
CA ILE A 419 22.56 11.91 21.52
C ILE A 419 22.68 11.24 22.88
N ILE A 420 21.64 11.37 23.70
CA ILE A 420 21.51 10.60 24.95
C ILE A 420 20.54 9.45 24.75
N ILE A 421 21.00 8.24 25.07
CA ILE A 421 20.20 7.03 25.01
C ILE A 421 19.70 6.71 26.43
N HIS A 422 18.38 6.59 26.57
CA HIS A 422 17.74 6.30 27.84
C HIS A 422 16.63 5.26 27.66
N VAL A 423 17.01 4.00 27.49
CA VAL A 423 16.12 2.89 27.12
C VAL A 423 16.28 1.69 28.04
N SER A 424 15.34 0.74 27.99
CA SER A 424 15.50 -0.53 28.69
C SER A 424 16.42 -1.50 27.94
N GLU A 425 16.87 -2.55 28.61
CA GLU A 425 17.82 -3.52 28.07
C GLU A 425 17.43 -4.16 26.74
N GLY A 426 16.14 -4.46 26.51
CA GLY A 426 15.67 -5.05 25.25
C GLY A 426 15.96 -4.21 24.00
N TYR A 427 16.16 -2.89 24.14
CA TYR A 427 16.46 -2.00 23.01
C TYR A 427 17.94 -2.02 22.61
N ARG A 428 18.81 -2.69 23.38
CA ARG A 428 20.27 -2.63 23.18
C ARG A 428 20.68 -3.01 21.75
N LYS A 429 20.12 -4.09 21.19
CA LYS A 429 20.43 -4.53 19.82
C LYS A 429 20.11 -3.44 18.79
N MET A 430 18.88 -2.93 18.82
CA MET A 430 18.38 -1.91 17.89
C MET A 430 19.18 -0.60 18.00
N VAL A 431 19.48 -0.15 19.22
CA VAL A 431 20.22 1.10 19.42
C VAL A 431 21.68 0.97 19.00
N ASN A 432 22.33 -0.16 19.27
CA ASN A 432 23.70 -0.40 18.81
C ASN A 432 23.79 -0.30 17.27
N VAL A 433 22.85 -0.92 16.55
CA VAL A 433 22.76 -0.79 15.08
C VAL A 433 22.50 0.67 14.68
N GLY A 434 21.54 1.32 15.34
CA GLY A 434 21.12 2.69 14.98
C GLY A 434 22.13 3.79 15.29
N THR A 435 23.06 3.56 16.21
CA THR A 435 24.02 4.57 16.70
C THR A 435 25.47 4.24 16.36
N GLU A 436 25.74 3.18 15.61
CA GLU A 436 27.09 2.72 15.23
C GLU A 436 28.01 3.85 14.70
N ASN A 437 27.47 4.76 13.89
CA ASN A 437 28.21 5.87 13.27
C ASN A 437 28.00 7.22 13.98
N ARG A 438 27.58 7.20 15.25
CA ARG A 438 27.26 8.41 16.01
C ARG A 438 27.74 8.31 17.44
N ASN A 439 28.50 9.31 17.86
CA ASN A 439 28.79 9.51 19.27
C ASN A 439 27.46 9.64 20.03
N SER A 440 27.30 8.78 21.03
CA SER A 440 26.09 8.71 21.83
C SER A 440 26.44 8.28 23.25
N THR A 441 25.68 8.81 24.21
CA THR A 441 25.91 8.54 25.63
C THR A 441 24.74 7.74 26.19
N PHE A 442 25.04 6.57 26.73
CA PHE A 442 24.05 5.79 27.46
C PHE A 442 23.87 6.33 28.88
N SER A 443 22.72 6.95 29.13
CA SER A 443 22.33 7.35 30.49
C SER A 443 21.68 6.19 31.26
N TRP A 444 21.18 5.17 30.54
CA TRP A 444 20.60 3.96 31.12
C TRP A 444 20.48 2.84 30.09
N ILE A 445 20.85 1.61 30.48
CA ILE A 445 20.41 0.36 29.83
C ILE A 445 20.36 -0.76 30.88
N GLY A 446 19.38 -0.68 31.77
CA GLY A 446 18.98 -1.76 32.68
C GLY A 446 17.48 -2.07 32.50
N LYS A 447 16.91 -2.88 33.40
CA LYS A 447 15.52 -3.37 33.25
C LYS A 447 14.45 -2.26 33.19
N TYR A 448 14.52 -1.25 34.08
CA TYR A 448 13.50 -0.21 34.19
C TYR A 448 14.06 1.19 34.00
N ALA A 449 13.83 1.79 32.82
CA ALA A 449 14.26 3.16 32.53
C ALA A 449 13.57 4.21 33.43
N THR A 450 12.40 3.92 33.99
CA THR A 450 11.69 4.83 34.90
C THR A 450 12.15 4.74 36.37
N SER A 451 13.14 3.90 36.70
CA SER A 451 13.61 3.76 38.07
C SER A 451 14.25 5.06 38.57
N ARG A 452 14.29 5.27 39.90
CA ARG A 452 14.89 6.47 40.49
C ARG A 452 16.36 6.65 40.06
N GLU A 453 17.13 5.55 40.07
CA GLU A 453 18.53 5.55 39.65
C GLU A 453 18.67 5.94 38.17
N ALA A 454 17.83 5.37 37.29
CA ALA A 454 17.82 5.69 35.87
C ALA A 454 17.53 7.19 35.64
N GLN A 455 16.53 7.73 36.33
CA GLN A 455 16.18 9.15 36.22
C GLN A 455 17.29 10.05 36.76
N MET A 456 18.01 9.63 37.80
CA MET A 456 19.18 10.38 38.31
C MET A 456 20.30 10.42 37.27
N LYS A 457 20.65 9.28 36.65
CA LYS A 457 21.66 9.22 35.59
C LYS A 457 21.25 10.07 34.37
N LEU A 458 19.99 10.00 33.95
CA LEU A 458 19.46 10.86 32.88
C LEU A 458 19.60 12.36 33.23
N SER A 459 19.23 12.75 34.45
CA SER A 459 19.36 14.14 34.91
C SER A 459 20.82 14.60 34.84
N GLN A 460 21.74 13.76 35.32
CA GLN A 460 23.16 14.06 35.38
C GLN A 460 23.77 14.24 33.98
N GLU A 461 23.48 13.34 33.03
CA GLU A 461 23.99 13.49 31.66
C GLU A 461 23.47 14.76 30.96
N ILE A 462 22.20 15.10 31.16
CA ILE A 462 21.62 16.34 30.61
C ILE A 462 22.25 17.58 31.24
N GLU A 463 22.45 17.58 32.56
CA GLU A 463 23.08 18.68 33.28
C GLU A 463 24.55 18.86 32.85
N ASN A 464 25.31 17.76 32.72
CA ASN A 464 26.68 17.77 32.24
C ASN A 464 26.79 18.33 30.82
N PHE A 465 25.88 17.94 29.92
CA PHE A 465 25.83 18.46 28.56
C PHE A 465 25.62 19.99 28.56
N PHE A 466 24.58 20.47 29.25
CA PHE A 466 24.27 21.91 29.26
C PHE A 466 25.24 22.75 30.07
N ALA A 467 25.98 22.17 31.02
CA ALA A 467 27.07 22.85 31.71
C ALA A 467 28.24 23.19 30.76
N LYS A 468 28.52 22.31 29.79
CA LYS A 468 29.56 22.52 28.76
C LYS A 468 29.13 23.50 27.67
N GLU A 469 27.82 23.67 27.44
CA GLU A 469 27.27 24.52 26.38
C GLU A 469 27.36 26.05 26.68
N VAL A 470 27.82 26.44 27.87
CA VAL A 470 27.83 27.85 28.33
C VAL A 470 28.95 28.64 27.62
N THR A 471 28.73 29.05 26.36
CA THR A 471 29.61 30.05 25.71
C THR A 471 28.97 30.90 24.61
N LEU A 472 27.64 30.94 24.45
CA LEU A 472 27.02 31.90 23.52
C LEU A 472 25.77 32.55 24.10
N GLU A 473 25.80 33.89 24.10
CA GLU A 473 24.75 34.78 24.60
C GLU A 473 23.36 34.40 24.07
N ILE A 474 22.44 34.26 25.03
CA ILE A 474 21.03 34.01 24.75
C ILE A 474 20.41 35.34 24.34
N LYS A 475 20.39 35.63 23.04
CA LYS A 475 19.27 36.42 22.52
C LYS A 475 18.01 35.59 22.83
N ARG A 476 17.07 36.16 23.59
CA ARG A 476 15.67 35.72 23.61
C ARG A 476 15.16 35.88 22.18
N SER A 477 15.55 34.97 21.29
CA SER A 477 14.89 34.89 20.01
C SER A 477 13.44 34.52 20.32
N LYS A 478 12.56 35.04 19.48
CA LYS A 478 11.14 34.76 19.33
C LYS A 478 10.95 33.25 19.06
N TYR A 479 11.43 32.36 19.93
CA TYR A 479 11.44 30.93 19.68
C TYR A 479 9.99 30.49 19.48
N ALA A 480 9.74 29.86 18.32
CA ALA A 480 8.42 29.40 17.96
C ALA A 480 7.88 28.52 19.09
N LYS A 481 6.64 28.79 19.53
CA LYS A 481 5.95 27.97 20.53
C LYS A 481 6.07 26.49 20.12
N ASP A 482 6.27 25.55 21.04
CA ASP A 482 6.39 24.11 20.71
C ASP A 482 5.28 23.63 19.76
N ALA A 483 4.07 24.19 19.90
CA ALA A 483 2.95 23.99 18.99
C ALA A 483 3.24 24.38 17.52
N HIS A 484 3.93 25.49 17.25
CA HIS A 484 4.27 25.90 15.88
C HIS A 484 5.26 24.94 15.23
N LYS A 485 6.21 24.40 16.01
CA LYS A 485 7.15 23.37 15.56
C LYS A 485 6.40 22.10 15.22
N GLU A 486 5.51 21.64 16.11
CA GLU A 486 4.70 20.46 15.91
C GLU A 486 3.82 20.59 14.65
N ILE A 487 3.10 21.71 14.50
CA ILE A 487 2.30 22.02 13.31
C ILE A 487 3.16 21.98 12.03
N ASN A 488 4.31 22.67 12.01
CA ASN A 488 5.18 22.70 10.84
C ASN A 488 5.75 21.32 10.49
N ASN A 489 6.09 20.50 11.49
CA ASN A 489 6.58 19.14 11.24
C ASN A 489 5.47 18.23 10.71
N ILE A 490 4.22 18.39 11.16
CA ILE A 490 3.06 17.69 10.57
C ILE A 490 2.84 18.15 9.12
N ILE A 491 2.89 19.46 8.85
CA ILE A 491 2.76 19.99 7.48
C ILE A 491 3.88 19.47 6.58
N ARG A 492 5.13 19.40 7.05
CA ARG A 492 6.22 18.80 6.27
C ARG A 492 5.99 17.32 6.02
N TYR A 493 5.52 16.62 7.04
CA TYR A 493 5.18 15.21 6.93
C TYR A 493 4.09 14.95 5.90
N THR A 494 3.17 15.88 5.66
CA THR A 494 2.13 15.71 4.63
C THR A 494 2.50 16.31 3.27
N HIS A 495 3.06 17.52 3.23
CA HIS A 495 3.28 18.28 1.99
C HIS A 495 4.74 18.30 1.50
N GLY A 496 5.70 17.75 2.24
CA GLY A 496 7.10 17.63 1.84
C GLY A 496 8.10 18.40 2.71
N GLN A 497 9.38 18.08 2.57
CA GLN A 497 10.45 18.54 3.46
C GLN A 497 10.67 20.07 3.46
N ASN A 498 10.53 20.71 2.30
CA ASN A 498 10.87 22.13 2.09
C ASN A 498 9.75 23.09 2.48
N ILE A 499 8.78 22.61 3.28
CA ILE A 499 7.63 23.40 3.70
C ILE A 499 7.93 24.11 5.00
N TYR A 500 7.55 25.39 5.05
CA TYR A 500 7.46 26.17 6.27
C TYR A 500 6.28 27.13 6.17
N LEU A 501 5.43 27.12 7.18
CA LEU A 501 4.30 28.03 7.32
C LEU A 501 4.60 28.97 8.49
N ASP A 502 4.56 30.28 8.24
CA ASP A 502 4.78 31.27 9.30
C ASP A 502 3.57 31.35 10.22
N LEU A 503 3.83 31.17 11.52
CA LEU A 503 2.84 31.18 12.59
C LEU A 503 3.08 32.28 13.62
N SER A 504 4.07 33.17 13.40
CA SER A 504 4.54 34.16 14.37
C SER A 504 3.45 35.11 14.89
N GLU A 505 2.46 35.44 14.07
CA GLU A 505 1.33 36.34 14.40
C GLU A 505 -0.02 35.62 14.53
N THR A 506 0.02 34.34 14.89
CA THR A 506 -1.20 33.53 15.01
C THR A 506 -1.71 33.39 16.44
N LYS A 507 -3.03 33.24 16.57
CA LYS A 507 -3.73 32.97 17.85
C LYS A 507 -4.48 31.64 17.75
N SER A 508 -4.38 30.83 18.80
CA SER A 508 -5.06 29.54 18.92
C SER A 508 -6.40 29.66 19.66
N PHE A 509 -7.44 29.03 19.13
CA PHE A 509 -8.79 29.02 19.69
C PHE A 509 -9.35 27.60 19.78
N GLY A 510 -10.01 27.30 20.91
CA GLY A 510 -10.52 25.97 21.19
C GLY A 510 -9.49 25.06 21.87
N ARG A 511 -9.91 23.82 22.16
CA ARG A 511 -9.09 22.80 22.83
C ARG A 511 -9.46 21.40 22.34
N PRO A 512 -8.54 20.42 22.40
CA PRO A 512 -8.84 19.02 22.17
C PRO A 512 -10.03 18.53 23.03
N PRO A 513 -10.82 17.55 22.56
CA PRO A 513 -10.57 16.71 21.37
C PRO A 513 -11.00 17.34 20.04
N ARG A 514 -11.63 18.52 20.05
CA ARG A 514 -11.97 19.23 18.80
C ARG A 514 -10.70 19.87 18.20
N PRO A 515 -10.60 19.96 16.85
CA PRO A 515 -9.48 20.65 16.22
C PRO A 515 -9.33 22.09 16.72
N VAL A 516 -8.11 22.45 17.12
CA VAL A 516 -7.76 23.80 17.56
C VAL A 516 -7.68 24.69 16.32
N GLN A 517 -8.42 25.80 16.33
CA GLN A 517 -8.42 26.76 15.23
C GLN A 517 -7.26 27.73 15.40
N ILE A 518 -6.38 27.81 14.41
CA ILE A 518 -5.32 28.81 14.36
C ILE A 518 -5.80 29.93 13.45
N LYS A 519 -5.76 31.16 13.96
CA LYS A 519 -6.18 32.37 13.23
C LYS A 519 -5.01 33.33 13.05
N LYS A 520 -4.94 33.96 11.87
CA LYS A 520 -4.01 35.05 11.50
C LYS A 520 -4.90 36.25 11.13
N GLU A 521 -4.67 37.41 11.74
CA GLU A 521 -5.50 38.62 11.51
C GLU A 521 -7.02 38.37 11.66
N ASN A 522 -7.42 37.63 12.69
CA ASN A 522 -8.81 37.19 12.97
C ASN A 522 -9.46 36.24 11.93
N ASN A 523 -8.80 35.96 10.81
CA ASN A 523 -9.26 35.01 9.80
C ASN A 523 -8.79 33.58 10.13
N HIS A 524 -9.57 32.58 9.72
CA HIS A 524 -9.17 31.17 9.85
C HIS A 524 -7.94 30.89 9.00
N TRP A 525 -6.86 30.44 9.63
CA TRP A 525 -5.60 30.13 8.97
C TRP A 525 -5.45 28.63 8.74
N LEU A 526 -5.61 27.83 9.78
CA LEU A 526 -5.62 26.37 9.71
C LEU A 526 -6.37 25.77 10.89
N SER A 527 -6.72 24.50 10.80
CA SER A 527 -7.22 23.70 11.92
C SER A 527 -6.20 22.63 12.27
N TRP A 528 -5.81 22.56 13.55
CA TRP A 528 -4.87 21.58 14.08
C TRP A 528 -5.61 20.54 14.92
N ASP A 529 -5.74 19.34 14.38
CA ASP A 529 -6.28 18.17 15.07
C ASP A 529 -5.15 17.44 15.79
N GLN A 530 -4.98 17.77 17.07
CA GLN A 530 -3.96 17.18 17.94
C GLN A 530 -4.19 15.69 18.23
N VAL A 531 -5.44 15.23 18.17
CA VAL A 531 -5.79 13.84 18.48
C VAL A 531 -5.36 12.94 17.33
N ASN A 532 -5.58 13.40 16.09
CA ASN A 532 -5.27 12.62 14.89
C ASN A 532 -3.97 13.03 14.18
N GLY A 533 -3.22 13.99 14.75
CA GLY A 533 -1.96 14.48 14.18
C GLY A 533 -2.15 15.08 12.80
N ARG A 534 -3.22 15.85 12.58
CA ARG A 534 -3.55 16.43 11.27
C ARG A 534 -3.55 17.95 11.33
N VAL A 535 -3.12 18.56 10.24
CA VAL A 535 -3.26 19.98 9.97
C VAL A 535 -4.11 20.12 8.71
N ILE A 536 -5.13 20.96 8.78
CA ILE A 536 -6.05 21.26 7.67
C ILE A 536 -5.89 22.72 7.32
N LEU A 537 -5.39 23.02 6.13
CA LEU A 537 -5.07 24.38 5.70
C LEU A 537 -6.30 25.14 5.21
N SER A 538 -6.35 26.44 5.47
CA SER A 538 -7.21 27.35 4.70
C SER A 538 -6.56 27.66 3.34
N PRO A 539 -7.31 28.16 2.35
CA PRO A 539 -6.74 28.59 1.06
C PRO A 539 -5.55 29.55 1.19
N ASN A 540 -5.61 30.54 2.08
CA ASN A 540 -4.52 31.50 2.24
C ASN A 540 -3.28 30.86 2.89
N ALA A 541 -3.46 29.93 3.83
CA ALA A 541 -2.34 29.18 4.40
C ALA A 541 -1.73 28.18 3.39
N ALA A 542 -2.59 27.55 2.58
CA ALA A 542 -2.16 26.70 1.47
C ALA A 542 -1.37 27.48 0.43
N LEU A 543 -1.75 28.74 0.15
CA LEU A 543 -1.04 29.61 -0.78
C LEU A 543 0.42 29.84 -0.37
N GLU A 544 0.71 30.04 0.92
CA GLU A 544 2.09 30.24 1.43
C GLU A 544 3.00 29.04 1.16
N ILE A 545 2.44 27.83 1.02
CA ILE A 545 3.21 26.60 0.79
C ILE A 545 3.06 26.04 -0.63
N ALA A 546 2.23 26.67 -1.47
CA ALA A 546 1.73 26.09 -2.72
C ALA A 546 2.84 25.74 -3.71
N LYS A 547 3.86 26.61 -3.80
CA LYS A 547 5.02 26.45 -4.68
C LYS A 547 5.82 25.18 -4.38
N HIS A 548 5.96 24.83 -3.11
CA HIS A 548 6.85 23.75 -2.67
C HIS A 548 6.09 22.48 -2.26
N SER A 549 4.76 22.52 -2.25
CA SER A 549 3.96 21.36 -1.86
C SER A 549 4.15 20.22 -2.86
N ASN A 550 4.36 19.02 -2.32
CA ASN A 550 4.40 17.76 -3.05
C ASN A 550 3.02 17.12 -3.21
N ASN A 551 1.97 17.66 -2.57
CA ASN A 551 0.62 17.10 -2.63
C ASN A 551 -0.30 18.02 -3.44
N TRP A 552 -0.26 17.87 -4.76
CA TRP A 552 -0.98 18.72 -5.70
C TRP A 552 -1.73 17.92 -6.78
N ILE A 553 -2.79 18.53 -7.31
CA ILE A 553 -3.58 18.07 -8.45
C ILE A 553 -3.67 19.23 -9.46
N LEU A 554 -3.48 18.96 -10.75
CA LEU A 554 -3.64 19.89 -11.86
C LEU A 554 -4.95 19.59 -12.61
N THR A 555 -5.65 20.65 -13.01
CA THR A 555 -6.93 20.60 -13.72
C THR A 555 -6.93 21.62 -14.86
N ASP A 556 -7.74 21.42 -15.90
CA ASP A 556 -7.86 22.31 -17.07
C ASP A 556 -8.85 23.47 -16.87
N ILE A 557 -9.42 23.58 -15.67
CA ILE A 557 -10.43 24.58 -15.33
C ILE A 557 -9.82 25.80 -14.65
N GLU A 558 -10.51 26.93 -14.76
CA GLU A 558 -10.15 28.18 -14.08
C GLU A 558 -10.84 28.36 -12.72
N GLU A 559 -11.91 27.60 -12.45
CA GLU A 559 -12.64 27.66 -11.19
C GLU A 559 -13.30 26.31 -10.85
N LEU A 560 -13.21 25.89 -9.58
CA LEU A 560 -13.85 24.67 -9.07
C LEU A 560 -15.36 24.84 -8.86
N LYS A 561 -16.16 23.98 -9.50
CA LYS A 561 -17.61 23.88 -9.29
C LYS A 561 -17.98 22.66 -8.43
N GLY A 562 -19.10 22.74 -7.71
CA GLY A 562 -19.57 21.63 -6.87
C GLY A 562 -18.67 21.31 -5.66
N SER A 563 -18.75 20.09 -5.15
CA SER A 563 -17.99 19.61 -3.97
C SER A 563 -17.05 18.43 -4.29
N THR A 564 -16.97 18.04 -5.57
CA THR A 564 -16.27 16.83 -6.01
C THR A 564 -15.50 17.13 -7.28
N LEU A 565 -14.22 16.77 -7.30
CA LEU A 565 -13.38 16.76 -8.49
C LEU A 565 -13.36 15.34 -9.04
N PHE A 566 -13.98 15.15 -10.21
CA PHE A 566 -13.98 13.88 -10.93
C PHE A 566 -12.68 13.71 -11.71
N ASN A 567 -12.27 12.46 -11.91
CA ASN A 567 -10.98 12.15 -12.52
C ASN A 567 -10.87 12.62 -13.98
N VAL A 568 -12.00 12.73 -14.68
CA VAL A 568 -12.08 13.30 -16.04
C VAL A 568 -11.58 14.75 -16.12
N GLY A 569 -11.64 15.51 -15.02
CA GLY A 569 -11.12 16.88 -14.94
C GLY A 569 -9.73 16.98 -14.32
N ILE A 570 -9.03 15.85 -14.12
CA ILE A 570 -7.66 15.82 -13.60
C ILE A 570 -6.71 15.56 -14.77
N ILE A 571 -5.82 16.52 -15.03
CA ILE A 571 -4.75 16.36 -16.03
C ILE A 571 -3.63 15.51 -15.45
N GLU A 572 -3.21 15.85 -14.23
CA GLU A 572 -2.08 15.24 -13.55
C GLU A 572 -2.21 15.41 -12.05
N ALA A 573 -1.70 14.45 -11.28
CA ALA A 573 -1.57 14.54 -9.84
C ALA A 573 -0.21 13.99 -9.39
N SER A 574 0.29 14.52 -8.28
CA SER A 574 1.51 13.99 -7.67
C SER A 574 1.36 12.54 -7.23
N GLU A 575 2.28 11.66 -7.66
CA GLU A 575 2.28 10.24 -7.26
C GLU A 575 2.53 10.00 -5.77
N ASN A 576 2.89 11.03 -5.00
CA ASN A 576 3.01 10.96 -3.53
C ASN A 576 1.66 10.94 -2.82
N ILE A 577 0.58 11.37 -3.49
CA ILE A 577 -0.75 11.45 -2.91
C ILE A 577 -1.29 10.05 -2.62
N SER A 578 -1.70 9.83 -1.38
CA SER A 578 -2.48 8.68 -0.95
C SER A 578 -3.95 9.03 -0.75
N SER A 579 -4.81 8.01 -0.74
CA SER A 579 -6.22 8.22 -0.35
C SER A 579 -6.31 8.81 1.06
N GLY A 580 -7.13 9.85 1.22
CA GLY A 580 -7.34 10.55 2.49
C GLY A 580 -6.41 11.75 2.74
N ASP A 581 -5.35 11.93 1.95
CA ASP A 581 -4.41 13.04 2.09
C ASP A 581 -5.06 14.38 1.73
N GLU A 582 -4.62 15.45 2.39
CA GLU A 582 -4.93 16.83 2.01
C GLU A 582 -4.16 17.20 0.73
N VAL A 583 -4.85 17.77 -0.24
CA VAL A 583 -4.33 18.11 -1.57
C VAL A 583 -4.62 19.56 -1.93
N LEU A 584 -3.66 20.18 -2.62
CA LEU A 584 -3.82 21.50 -3.24
C LEU A 584 -4.22 21.32 -4.71
N ILE A 585 -5.30 21.96 -5.14
CA ILE A 585 -5.84 21.82 -6.50
C ILE A 585 -5.50 23.09 -7.27
N PHE A 586 -4.86 22.95 -8.42
CA PHE A 586 -4.41 24.04 -9.27
C PHE A 586 -5.01 23.97 -10.68
N ASN A 587 -4.88 25.07 -11.40
CA ASN A 587 -5.01 25.08 -12.85
C ASN A 587 -3.81 24.35 -13.52
N SER A 588 -3.89 24.17 -14.83
CA SER A 588 -2.98 23.31 -15.60
C SER A 588 -1.50 23.71 -15.52
N ASN A 589 -1.21 25.00 -15.36
CA ASN A 589 0.16 25.52 -15.28
C ASN A 589 0.65 25.78 -13.84
N LYS A 590 -0.13 25.38 -12.83
CA LYS A 590 0.18 25.54 -11.39
C LYS A 590 0.34 27.01 -10.93
N GLN A 591 -0.14 27.99 -11.71
CA GLN A 591 -0.07 29.41 -11.37
C GLN A 591 -1.25 29.87 -10.51
N ILE A 592 -2.38 29.16 -10.52
CA ILE A 592 -3.57 29.52 -9.76
C ILE A 592 -3.94 28.37 -8.84
N LEU A 593 -3.99 28.64 -7.54
CA LEU A 593 -4.58 27.76 -6.54
C LEU A 593 -6.11 27.89 -6.59
N LEU A 594 -6.78 26.80 -6.96
CA LEU A 594 -8.23 26.72 -7.11
C LEU A 594 -8.94 26.22 -5.84
N GLY A 595 -8.22 25.53 -4.96
CA GLY A 595 -8.77 25.10 -3.69
C GLY A 595 -7.92 24.10 -2.93
N VAL A 596 -8.45 23.72 -1.77
CA VAL A 596 -7.94 22.64 -0.93
C VAL A 596 -8.97 21.52 -0.86
N GLY A 597 -8.49 20.28 -0.92
CA GLY A 597 -9.33 19.11 -0.99
C GLY A 597 -8.76 17.92 -0.23
N GLN A 598 -9.45 16.79 -0.37
CA GLN A 598 -9.03 15.51 0.17
C GLN A 598 -9.09 14.45 -0.93
N ALA A 599 -7.95 13.83 -1.22
CA ALA A 599 -7.85 12.76 -2.22
C ALA A 599 -8.75 11.57 -1.84
N GLN A 600 -9.45 11.00 -2.82
CA GLN A 600 -10.26 9.79 -2.65
C GLN A 600 -9.53 8.54 -3.18
N ILE A 601 -8.67 8.72 -4.18
CA ILE A 601 -7.76 7.70 -4.71
C ILE A 601 -6.31 8.20 -4.65
N SER A 602 -5.35 7.31 -4.87
CA SER A 602 -3.93 7.71 -4.92
C SER A 602 -3.63 8.55 -6.16
N GLY A 603 -2.60 9.39 -6.12
CA GLY A 603 -2.14 10.13 -7.31
C GLY A 603 -1.71 9.20 -8.44
N TYR A 604 -1.10 8.05 -8.10
CA TYR A 604 -0.81 6.98 -9.06
C TYR A 604 -2.07 6.54 -9.84
N SER A 605 -3.20 6.42 -9.14
CA SER A 605 -4.49 6.08 -9.75
C SER A 605 -5.07 7.25 -10.54
N MET A 606 -5.00 8.49 -10.02
CA MET A 606 -5.51 9.68 -10.72
C MET A 606 -4.88 9.84 -12.11
N ASN A 607 -3.59 9.51 -12.25
CA ASN A 607 -2.88 9.60 -13.53
C ASN A 607 -3.16 8.46 -14.52
N ARG A 608 -3.94 7.44 -14.12
CA ARG A 608 -4.09 6.18 -14.88
C ARG A 608 -5.53 5.69 -15.04
N VAL A 609 -6.49 6.40 -14.48
CA VAL A 609 -7.91 6.08 -14.63
C VAL A 609 -8.62 7.27 -15.27
N GLU A 610 -9.67 7.03 -16.04
CA GLU A 610 -10.39 8.12 -16.70
C GLU A 610 -11.58 8.62 -15.87
N PHE A 611 -12.28 7.69 -15.20
CA PHE A 611 -13.54 7.95 -14.52
C PHE A 611 -13.44 7.77 -13.00
N GLY A 612 -14.43 8.31 -12.29
CA GLY A 612 -14.57 8.19 -10.85
C GLY A 612 -14.20 9.48 -10.12
N ILE A 613 -14.20 9.43 -8.79
CA ILE A 613 -13.91 10.59 -7.95
C ILE A 613 -12.40 10.62 -7.66
N GLY A 614 -11.73 11.68 -8.09
CA GLY A 614 -10.33 11.94 -7.74
C GLY A 614 -10.20 12.54 -6.34
N ALA A 615 -10.91 13.64 -6.08
CA ALA A 615 -10.85 14.35 -4.80
C ALA A 615 -12.19 14.94 -4.35
N LYS A 616 -12.38 15.07 -3.03
CA LYS A 616 -13.48 15.84 -2.43
C LYS A 616 -12.97 17.24 -2.09
N ILE A 617 -13.64 18.26 -2.62
CA ILE A 617 -13.27 19.67 -2.45
C ILE A 617 -13.74 20.11 -1.06
N LYS A 618 -12.84 20.70 -0.26
CA LYS A 618 -13.14 21.19 1.09
C LYS A 618 -13.39 22.69 1.09
N LYS A 619 -12.51 23.46 0.46
CA LYS A 619 -12.66 24.90 0.25
C LYS A 619 -12.15 25.27 -1.14
N LYS A 620 -12.84 26.21 -1.77
CA LYS A 620 -12.51 26.74 -3.09
C LYS A 620 -11.88 28.11 -2.95
N CYS A 621 -11.10 28.51 -3.92
CA CYS A 621 -10.51 29.82 -4.04
C CYS A 621 -10.09 30.07 -5.50
N VAL A 622 -9.64 31.27 -5.80
CA VAL A 622 -8.92 31.60 -7.02
C VAL A 622 -7.80 32.54 -6.60
N LEU A 623 -6.60 32.00 -6.38
CA LEU A 623 -5.48 32.73 -5.80
C LEU A 623 -4.22 32.51 -6.65
N GLU A 624 -3.56 33.60 -7.04
CA GLU A 624 -2.30 33.54 -7.79
C GLU A 624 -1.14 33.05 -6.92
N VAL A 625 -0.45 32.03 -7.40
CA VAL A 625 0.76 31.48 -6.80
C VAL A 625 1.95 32.33 -7.25
N LYS A 626 2.58 33.02 -6.31
CA LYS A 626 3.81 33.76 -6.58
C LYS A 626 4.97 32.77 -6.78
N HIS A 627 5.48 32.69 -8.00
CA HIS A 627 6.62 31.84 -8.36
C HIS A 627 7.96 32.50 -8.04
#